data_AF-A0A5P2CC37-F1
#
_entry.id   AF-A0A5P2CC37-F1
#
_cell.length_a   1.000
_cell.length_b   1.000
_cell.length_c   1.000
_cell.angle_alpha   90.00
_cell.angle_beta   90.00
_cell.angle_gamma   90.00
#
_symmetry.space_group_name_H-M   'P 1'
#
loop_
_entity.id
_entity.type
_entity.pdbx_description
1 polymer ?
#
loop_
_entity_poly.entity_id
_entity_poly.type
_entity_poly.pdbx_seq_one_letter_code
_entity_poly.pdbx_strand_id
1 'polypeptide(L)'
;MVIDSGFHEVPGADIPGVLDEAARRGVPVFTLSTDGRTDKEAFFGAVRETLPLDPPLGTHRMVWDALSDSLWGGLHELTSSRVVIVWPDAGPVAGAEGEFRIALEILRDVTGSLADVRRTGGRPTQVSVYVAPAQAPAARSLD
;
A
#
# COMPACT_ATOMS: atom_id res chain seq x y z
N MET A 1 -7.09 -16.72 -8.11
CA MET A 1 -6.63 -16.21 -6.80
C MET A 1 -7.82 -15.55 -6.11
N VAL A 2 -7.83 -15.31 -4.81
CA VAL A 2 -8.87 -14.48 -4.16
C VAL A 2 -8.19 -13.19 -3.70
N ILE A 3 -8.82 -12.04 -3.96
CA ILE A 3 -8.38 -10.76 -3.39
C ILE A 3 -9.11 -10.61 -2.06
N ASP A 4 -8.37 -10.82 -0.98
CA ASP A 4 -8.84 -10.61 0.38
C ASP A 4 -8.55 -9.18 0.82
N SER A 5 -9.46 -8.57 1.57
CA SER A 5 -9.24 -7.25 2.14
C SER A 5 -8.27 -7.27 3.31
N GLY A 6 -7.71 -6.11 3.64
CA GLY A 6 -6.70 -5.97 4.69
C GLY A 6 -5.28 -6.00 4.14
N PHE A 7 -4.33 -6.31 5.02
CA PHE A 7 -2.90 -6.25 4.75
C PHE A 7 -2.31 -7.66 4.63
N HIS A 8 -1.58 -7.93 3.55
CA HIS A 8 -1.02 -9.23 3.22
C HIS A 8 0.46 -9.12 2.85
N GLU A 9 1.30 -9.89 3.54
CA GLU A 9 2.67 -10.14 3.10
C GLU A 9 2.66 -11.37 2.18
N VAL A 10 3.20 -11.22 0.98
CA VAL A 10 3.22 -12.29 -0.03
C VAL A 10 4.60 -12.42 -0.68
N PRO A 11 4.96 -13.61 -1.19
CA PRO A 11 6.09 -13.75 -2.10
C PRO A 11 5.94 -12.81 -3.32
N GLY A 12 7.03 -12.20 -3.77
CA GLY A 12 7.00 -11.32 -4.95
C GLY A 12 6.51 -12.03 -6.23
N ALA A 13 6.67 -13.35 -6.31
CA ALA A 13 6.16 -14.17 -7.42
C ALA A 13 4.61 -14.21 -7.49
N ASP A 14 3.91 -13.86 -6.41
CA ASP A 14 2.44 -13.87 -6.37
C ASP A 14 1.83 -12.53 -6.82
N ILE A 15 2.62 -11.44 -6.86
CA ILE A 15 2.15 -10.11 -7.27
C ILE A 15 1.51 -10.12 -8.68
N PRO A 16 2.09 -10.76 -9.72
CA PRO A 16 1.44 -10.86 -11.03
C PRO A 16 0.05 -11.50 -10.95
N GLY A 17 -0.14 -12.53 -10.12
CA GLY A 17 -1.44 -13.16 -9.90
C GLY A 17 -2.45 -12.24 -9.23
N VAL A 18 -2.00 -11.34 -8.35
CA VAL A 18 -2.82 -10.29 -7.74
C VAL A 18 -3.29 -9.29 -8.79
N LEU A 19 -2.37 -8.82 -9.63
CA LEU A 19 -2.66 -7.88 -10.71
C LEU A 19 -3.67 -8.46 -11.71
N ASP A 20 -3.47 -9.71 -12.13
CA ASP A 20 -4.37 -10.40 -13.07
C ASP A 20 -5.77 -10.60 -12.49
N GLU A 21 -5.87 -10.92 -11.19
CA GLU A 21 -7.15 -11.06 -10.50
C GLU A 21 -7.88 -9.73 -10.38
N ALA A 22 -7.17 -8.65 -10.07
CA ALA A 22 -7.76 -7.32 -9.94
C ALA A 22 -8.27 -6.82 -11.29
N ALA A 23 -7.47 -6.98 -12.35
CA ALA A 23 -7.84 -6.64 -13.72
C ALA A 23 -9.08 -7.41 -14.18
N ARG A 24 -9.13 -8.72 -13.93
CA ARG A 24 -10.28 -9.56 -14.28
C ARG A 24 -11.56 -9.17 -13.55
N ARG A 25 -11.45 -8.60 -12.34
CA ARG A 25 -12.59 -8.11 -11.56
C ARG A 25 -12.91 -6.63 -11.79
N GLY A 26 -12.12 -5.92 -12.61
CA GLY A 26 -12.24 -4.48 -12.80
C GLY A 26 -12.00 -3.67 -11.52
N VAL A 27 -11.19 -4.19 -10.60
CA VAL A 27 -10.85 -3.50 -9.34
C VAL A 27 -9.66 -2.57 -9.60
N PRO A 28 -9.73 -1.28 -9.23
CA PRO A 28 -8.61 -0.37 -9.36
C PRO A 28 -7.38 -0.86 -8.60
N VAL A 29 -6.21 -0.71 -9.21
CA VAL A 29 -4.91 -1.09 -8.64
C VAL A 29 -4.00 0.12 -8.59
N PHE A 30 -3.37 0.34 -7.44
CA PHE A 30 -2.26 1.26 -7.29
C PHE A 30 -0.97 0.48 -7.01
N THR A 31 0.10 0.81 -7.72
CA THR A 31 1.42 0.19 -7.51
C THR A 31 2.31 1.19 -6.80
N LEU A 32 2.59 0.93 -5.54
CA LEU A 32 3.52 1.68 -4.71
C LEU A 32 4.92 1.10 -4.88
N SER A 33 5.94 1.92 -5.08
CA SER A 33 7.33 1.47 -5.17
C SER A 33 8.24 2.39 -4.37
N THR A 34 9.14 1.79 -3.58
CA THR A 34 10.16 2.54 -2.83
C THR A 34 11.58 2.19 -3.28
N ASP A 35 11.73 1.46 -4.38
CA ASP A 35 13.00 0.94 -4.88
C ASP A 35 13.78 0.16 -3.81
N GLY A 36 13.09 -0.62 -2.97
CA GLY A 36 13.70 -1.36 -1.86
C GLY A 36 14.06 -0.51 -0.63
N ARG A 37 13.86 0.82 -0.67
CA ARG A 37 14.16 1.69 0.46
C ARG A 37 13.11 1.57 1.55
N THR A 38 13.58 1.68 2.80
CA THR A 38 12.77 1.53 4.02
C THR A 38 12.69 2.82 4.84
N ASP A 39 13.18 3.94 4.29
CA ASP A 39 13.17 5.23 4.97
C ASP A 39 11.89 6.03 4.70
N LYS A 40 11.65 7.01 5.57
CA LYS A 40 10.47 7.88 5.55
C LYS A 40 10.32 8.63 4.23
N GLU A 41 11.40 9.13 3.67
CA GLU A 41 11.36 9.94 2.44
C GLU A 41 10.88 9.10 1.25
N ALA A 42 11.44 7.89 1.09
CA ALA A 42 11.04 6.97 0.05
C ALA A 42 9.54 6.64 0.12
N PHE A 43 9.04 6.31 1.31
CA PHE A 43 7.62 5.98 1.48
C PHE A 43 6.70 7.19 1.22
N PHE A 44 7.02 8.36 1.76
CA PHE A 44 6.23 9.57 1.51
C PHE A 44 6.24 9.97 0.04
N GLY A 45 7.37 9.84 -0.66
CA GLY A 45 7.46 10.09 -2.10
C GLY A 45 6.53 9.15 -2.88
N ALA A 46 6.69 7.85 -2.66
CA ALA A 46 5.91 6.82 -3.32
C ALA A 46 4.39 6.99 -3.10
N VAL A 47 3.96 7.28 -1.86
CA VAL A 47 2.54 7.50 -1.54
C VAL A 47 1.99 8.71 -2.29
N ARG A 48 2.73 9.84 -2.33
CA ARG A 48 2.29 11.06 -3.03
C ARG A 48 2.17 10.88 -4.54
N GLU A 49 3.05 10.07 -5.12
CA GLU A 49 3.09 9.85 -6.58
C GLU A 49 2.02 8.88 -7.06
N THR A 50 1.59 7.94 -6.19
CA THR A 50 0.82 6.77 -6.64
C THR A 50 -0.56 6.65 -6.02
N LEU A 51 -0.74 7.06 -4.74
CA LEU A 51 -1.97 6.82 -4.01
C LEU A 51 -2.89 8.05 -4.03
N PRO A 52 -4.21 7.85 -3.97
CA PRO A 52 -5.14 8.97 -3.83
C PRO A 52 -4.96 9.59 -2.44
N LEU A 53 -4.82 10.92 -2.41
CA LEU A 53 -4.66 11.71 -1.20
C LEU A 53 -5.68 12.84 -1.20
N ASP A 54 -6.40 13.01 -0.10
CA ASP A 54 -7.28 14.16 0.12
C ASP A 54 -7.24 14.61 1.59
N PRO A 55 -6.67 15.80 1.90
CA PRO A 55 -6.04 16.73 0.96
C PRO A 55 -4.69 16.22 0.41
N PRO A 56 -4.20 16.76 -0.72
CA PRO A 56 -2.85 16.46 -1.18
C PRO A 56 -1.78 16.83 -0.15
N LEU A 57 -0.77 15.99 0.03
CA LEU A 57 0.34 16.25 0.94
C LEU A 57 1.37 17.21 0.31
N GLY A 58 1.73 18.26 1.04
CA GLY A 58 2.85 19.12 0.68
C GLY A 58 4.20 18.40 0.74
N THR A 59 5.22 18.95 0.06
CA THR A 59 6.57 18.37 -0.03
C THR A 59 7.50 18.78 1.13
N HIS A 60 7.20 19.86 1.84
CA HIS A 60 8.12 20.47 2.81
C HIS A 60 8.10 19.85 4.21
N ARG A 61 7.04 19.13 4.59
CA ARG A 61 6.91 18.47 5.90
C ARG A 61 6.38 17.05 5.73
N MET A 62 7.05 16.09 6.38
CA MET A 62 6.65 14.68 6.41
C MET A 62 6.11 14.34 7.79
N VAL A 63 4.80 14.48 7.96
CA VAL A 63 4.08 14.19 9.22
C VAL A 63 3.25 12.94 9.01
N TRP A 64 3.47 11.92 9.85
CA TRP A 64 2.86 10.60 9.70
C TRP A 64 1.34 10.64 9.79
N ASP A 65 0.81 11.34 10.79
CA ASP A 65 -0.64 11.49 10.98
C ASP A 65 -1.31 12.16 9.77
N ALA A 66 -0.70 13.24 9.25
CA ALA A 66 -1.22 13.93 8.07
C ALA A 66 -1.23 13.01 6.83
N LEU A 67 -0.20 12.17 6.66
CA LEU A 67 -0.18 11.18 5.58
C LEU A 67 -1.29 10.15 5.75
N SER A 68 -1.46 9.61 6.96
CA SER A 68 -2.50 8.62 7.27
C SER A 68 -3.89 9.20 7.00
N ASP A 69 -4.17 10.41 7.48
CA ASP A 69 -5.47 11.08 7.28
C ASP A 69 -5.74 11.36 5.80
N SER A 70 -4.73 11.88 5.09
CA SER A 70 -4.88 12.21 3.67
C SER A 70 -5.09 10.97 2.81
N LEU A 71 -4.36 9.88 3.10
CA LEU A 71 -4.52 8.61 2.42
C LEU A 71 -5.89 7.98 2.71
N TRP A 72 -6.34 8.03 3.97
CA TRP A 72 -7.67 7.55 4.33
C TRP A 72 -8.76 8.32 3.57
N GLY A 73 -8.68 9.65 3.54
CA GLY A 73 -9.63 10.49 2.81
C GLY A 73 -9.64 10.20 1.31
N GLY A 74 -8.47 10.18 0.68
CA GLY A 74 -8.33 9.92 -0.75
C GLY A 74 -8.86 8.55 -1.17
N LEU A 75 -8.60 7.50 -0.38
CA LEU A 75 -9.15 6.16 -0.64
C LEU A 75 -10.66 6.11 -0.37
N HIS A 76 -11.17 6.81 0.64
CA HIS A 76 -12.60 6.86 0.95
C HIS A 76 -13.41 7.59 -0.13
N GLU A 77 -12.84 8.61 -0.77
CA GLU A 77 -13.52 9.38 -1.82
C GLU A 77 -13.58 8.65 -3.18
N LEU A 78 -12.90 7.50 -3.32
CA LEU A 78 -13.06 6.67 -4.51
C LEU A 78 -14.53 6.23 -4.68
N THR A 79 -14.99 6.23 -5.92
CA THR A 79 -16.31 5.69 -6.28
C THR A 79 -16.34 4.16 -6.16
N SER A 80 -15.18 3.51 -6.26
CA SER A 80 -15.02 2.07 -6.09
C SER A 80 -15.05 1.67 -4.62
N SER A 81 -15.94 0.74 -4.25
CA SER A 81 -16.01 0.17 -2.90
C SER A 81 -14.92 -0.88 -2.62
N ARG A 82 -14.06 -1.17 -3.61
CA ARG A 82 -12.91 -2.08 -3.51
C ARG A 82 -11.72 -1.50 -4.26
N VAL A 83 -10.53 -1.67 -3.71
CA VAL A 83 -9.27 -1.20 -4.29
C VAL A 83 -8.13 -2.11 -3.86
N VAL A 84 -7.15 -2.28 -4.73
CA VAL A 84 -5.90 -3.01 -4.45
C VAL A 84 -4.73 -2.04 -4.46
N ILE A 85 -3.84 -2.19 -3.49
CA ILE A 85 -2.53 -1.58 -3.45
C ILE A 85 -1.51 -2.71 -3.47
N VAL A 86 -0.55 -2.65 -4.38
CA VAL A 86 0.60 -3.56 -4.40
C VAL A 86 1.88 -2.78 -4.12
N TRP A 87 2.76 -3.34 -3.27
CA TRP A 87 4.09 -2.81 -2.97
C TRP A 87 5.11 -3.93 -3.21
N PRO A 88 5.58 -4.11 -4.47
CA PRO A 88 6.29 -5.32 -4.90
C PRO A 88 7.78 -5.34 -4.54
N ASP A 89 8.30 -4.23 -4.02
CA ASP A 89 9.71 -3.97 -3.76
C ASP A 89 9.92 -3.37 -2.36
N ALA A 90 9.06 -3.72 -1.41
CA ALA A 90 9.19 -3.23 -0.04
C ALA A 90 10.44 -3.80 0.66
N GLY A 91 10.76 -3.25 1.83
CA GLY A 91 11.69 -3.92 2.74
C GLY A 91 11.10 -5.22 3.33
N PRO A 92 11.92 -6.04 4.01
CA PRO A 92 11.44 -7.22 4.72
C PRO A 92 10.47 -6.85 5.85
N VAL A 93 9.22 -7.32 5.77
CA VAL A 93 8.18 -7.04 6.78
C VAL A 93 8.53 -7.70 8.12
N ALA A 94 9.06 -8.93 8.08
CA ALA A 94 9.54 -9.62 9.25
C ALA A 94 10.74 -8.88 9.87
N GLY A 95 10.59 -8.46 11.14
CA GLY A 95 11.61 -7.69 11.84
C GLY A 95 11.72 -6.23 11.40
N ALA A 96 10.69 -5.69 10.71
CA ALA A 96 10.65 -4.27 10.36
C ALA A 96 10.72 -3.38 11.61
N GLU A 97 11.58 -2.35 11.55
CA GLU A 97 11.80 -1.38 12.63
C GLU A 97 11.74 0.06 12.10
N GLY A 98 11.80 1.03 13.02
CA GLY A 98 11.88 2.46 12.69
C GLY A 98 10.76 2.95 11.79
N GLU A 99 11.12 3.77 10.81
CA GLU A 99 10.18 4.40 9.86
C GLU A 99 9.43 3.39 8.99
N PHE A 100 10.06 2.25 8.67
CA PHE A 100 9.42 1.21 7.87
C PHE A 100 8.30 0.53 8.63
N ARG A 101 8.51 0.23 9.91
CA ARG A 101 7.45 -0.31 10.78
C ARG A 101 6.25 0.65 10.83
N ILE A 102 6.50 1.95 10.94
CA ILE A 102 5.44 2.97 10.98
C ILE A 102 4.68 2.99 9.64
N ALA A 103 5.36 2.92 8.51
CA ALA A 103 4.72 2.85 7.19
C ALA A 103 3.79 1.64 7.06
N LEU A 104 4.22 0.46 7.52
CA LEU A 104 3.40 -0.76 7.54
C LEU A 104 2.20 -0.63 8.48
N GLU A 105 2.38 -0.04 9.66
CA GLU A 105 1.30 0.21 10.62
C GLU A 105 0.23 1.15 10.04
N ILE A 106 0.63 2.22 9.35
CA ILE A 106 -0.31 3.13 8.68
C ILE A 106 -1.14 2.40 7.63
N LEU A 107 -0.53 1.55 6.79
CA LEU A 107 -1.28 0.79 5.78
C LEU A 107 -2.27 -0.20 6.42
N ARG A 108 -1.89 -0.85 7.52
CA ARG A 108 -2.78 -1.73 8.30
C ARG A 108 -3.94 -0.96 8.93
N ASP A 109 -3.65 0.18 9.55
CA ASP A 109 -4.66 0.98 10.23
C ASP A 109 -5.64 1.62 9.24
N VAL A 110 -5.14 2.15 8.12
CA VAL A 110 -5.98 2.71 7.05
C VAL A 110 -6.89 1.64 6.46
N THR A 111 -6.35 0.46 6.12
CA THR A 111 -7.17 -0.64 5.56
C THR A 111 -8.24 -1.12 6.54
N GLY A 112 -7.88 -1.33 7.81
CA GLY A 112 -8.84 -1.73 8.85
C GLY A 112 -9.91 -0.66 9.12
N SER A 113 -9.50 0.60 9.17
CA SER A 113 -10.41 1.74 9.41
C SER A 113 -11.40 1.95 8.27
N LEU A 114 -10.96 1.80 7.01
CA LEU A 114 -11.83 1.92 5.83
C LEU A 114 -12.82 0.76 5.69
N ALA A 115 -12.53 -0.40 6.29
CA ALA A 115 -13.48 -1.51 6.33
C ALA A 115 -14.58 -1.34 7.41
N ASP A 116 -14.37 -0.45 8.39
CA ASP A 116 -15.32 -0.23 9.49
C ASP A 116 -16.44 0.75 9.10
N VAL A 117 -17.65 0.21 8.98
CA VAL A 117 -18.88 0.97 8.66
C VAL A 117 -19.11 2.19 9.55
N ARG A 118 -18.67 2.14 10.82
CA ARG A 118 -18.85 3.24 11.77
C ARG A 118 -17.90 4.40 11.47
N ARG A 119 -16.69 4.09 11.02
CA ARG A 119 -15.67 5.08 10.68
C ARG A 119 -15.89 5.70 9.31
N THR A 120 -16.53 4.97 8.40
CA THR A 120 -16.78 5.41 7.02
C THR A 120 -18.19 5.97 6.79
N GLY A 121 -18.92 6.34 7.85
CA GLY A 121 -20.26 6.92 7.72
C GLY A 121 -21.27 6.03 6.97
N GLY A 122 -21.14 4.70 7.06
CA GLY A 122 -21.99 3.76 6.35
C GLY A 122 -21.46 3.28 4.98
N ARG A 123 -20.35 3.83 4.48
CA ARG A 123 -19.78 3.52 3.15
C ARG A 123 -18.37 2.92 3.24
N PRO A 124 -18.21 1.67 3.68
CA PRO A 124 -16.90 1.05 3.81
C PRO A 124 -16.22 0.89 2.44
N THR A 125 -14.90 1.02 2.43
CA THR A 125 -14.05 0.76 1.27
C THR A 125 -13.14 -0.42 1.61
N GLN A 126 -13.25 -1.50 0.84
CA GLN A 126 -12.44 -2.69 1.02
C GLN A 126 -11.08 -2.48 0.33
N VAL A 127 -10.09 -2.09 1.10
CA VAL A 127 -8.72 -1.94 0.63
C VAL A 127 -7.97 -3.25 0.85
N SER A 128 -7.27 -3.72 -0.18
CA SER A 128 -6.38 -4.89 -0.10
C SER A 128 -4.95 -4.43 -0.37
N VAL A 129 -4.05 -4.60 0.59
CA VAL A 129 -2.63 -4.23 0.46
C VAL A 129 -1.81 -5.51 0.36
N TYR A 130 -1.06 -5.67 -0.72
CA TYR A 130 -0.12 -6.78 -0.91
C TYR A 130 1.31 -6.26 -0.92
N VAL A 131 2.09 -6.65 0.07
CA VAL A 131 3.49 -6.25 0.23
C VAL A 131 4.38 -7.45 -0.08
N ALA A 132 5.36 -7.25 -0.94
CA ALA A 132 6.40 -8.23 -1.20
C ALA A 132 7.78 -7.58 -1.01
N PRO A 133 8.73 -8.27 -0.35
CA PRO A 133 10.08 -7.77 -0.27
C PRO A 133 10.72 -7.75 -1.66
N ALA A 134 11.56 -6.75 -1.92
CA ALA A 134 12.36 -6.70 -3.14
C ALA A 134 13.11 -8.03 -3.32
N GLN A 135 12.96 -8.65 -4.49
CA GLN A 135 13.76 -9.83 -4.80
C GLN A 135 15.24 -9.42 -4.79
N ALA A 136 16.07 -10.16 -4.06
CA ALA A 136 17.51 -10.01 -4.21
C ALA A 136 17.83 -10.17 -5.70
N PRO A 137 18.59 -9.25 -6.32
CA PRO A 137 18.96 -9.42 -7.72
C PRO A 137 19.63 -10.79 -7.84
N ALA A 138 19.08 -11.65 -8.70
CA ALA A 138 19.67 -12.94 -8.98
C ALA A 138 21.16 -12.70 -9.24
N ALA A 139 22.03 -13.27 -8.39
CA ALA A 139 23.46 -13.17 -8.57
C ALA A 139 23.75 -13.57 -10.01
N ARG A 140 24.19 -12.60 -10.83
CA ARG A 140 24.61 -12.89 -12.19
C ARG A 140 25.78 -13.87 -12.05
N SER A 141 25.53 -15.15 -12.27
CA SER A 141 26.59 -16.12 -12.50
C SER A 141 27.37 -15.61 -13.71
N LEU A 142 28.55 -15.10 -13.43
CA LEU A 142 29.59 -14.91 -14.42
C LEU A 142 30.16 -16.31 -14.68
N ASP A 143 29.67 -16.95 -15.74
CA ASP A 143 30.39 -18.02 -16.42
C ASP A 143 31.55 -17.44 -17.25
#